data_AF-A0AA39KY49-F1
#
_entry.id   AF-A0AA39KY49-F1
#
_cell.length_a   1.000
_cell.length_b   1.000
_cell.length_c   1.000
_cell.angle_alpha   90.00
_cell.angle_beta   90.00
_cell.angle_gamma   90.00
#
_symmetry.space_group_name_H-M   'P 1'
#
loop_
_entity.id
_entity.type
_entity.pdbx_description
1 polymer ?
#
loop_
_entity_poly.entity_id
_entity_poly.type
_entity_poly.pdbx_seq_one_letter_code
_entity_poly.pdbx_strand_id
1 'polypeptide(L)'
;MIDQENDVSWALKILEREPDYEQNLIGKYFHSMYLGLMGFCVPVLKNAVFKRPVWAGFQQHIMFGAGGMALGAYLRHREDGIVAKRDAITRDYIMRHPEDFPPPDRKKYADVFIPWIPMR
;
A
#
# COMPACT_ATOMS: atom_id res chain seq x y z
N MET A 1 -10.23 37.60 18.17
CA MET A 1 -11.07 37.98 17.02
C MET A 1 -11.41 36.67 16.35
N ILE A 2 -12.61 36.15 16.65
CA ILE A 2 -13.25 34.91 16.19
C ILE A 2 -12.36 33.65 16.28
N ASP A 3 -12.46 32.95 17.41
CA ASP A 3 -12.12 31.53 17.50
C ASP A 3 -13.10 30.78 16.59
N GLN A 4 -12.74 30.68 15.31
CA GLN A 4 -13.49 29.91 14.34
C GLN A 4 -13.32 28.45 14.74
N GLU A 5 -14.39 27.83 15.23
CA GLU A 5 -14.49 26.40 15.45
C GLU A 5 -14.21 25.71 14.11
N ASN A 6 -12.93 25.40 13.88
CA ASN A 6 -12.43 24.98 12.58
C ASN A 6 -12.90 23.54 12.38
N ASP A 7 -13.90 23.36 11.53
CA ASP A 7 -14.47 22.05 11.26
C ASP A 7 -13.45 21.18 10.50
N VAL A 8 -12.73 20.33 11.25
CA VAL A 8 -11.77 19.34 10.71
C VAL A 8 -12.45 18.09 10.16
N SER A 9 -13.79 18.00 10.20
CA SER A 9 -14.52 16.83 9.71
C SER A 9 -14.22 16.52 8.24
N TRP A 10 -13.97 17.55 7.42
CA TRP A 10 -13.63 17.38 6.01
C TRP A 10 -12.33 16.58 5.82
N ALA A 11 -11.32 16.82 6.67
CA ALA A 11 -10.01 16.18 6.60
C ALA A 11 -10.09 14.74 7.10
N LEU A 12 -10.79 14.52 8.22
CA LEU A 12 -11.01 13.18 8.78
C LEU A 12 -11.80 12.28 7.82
N LYS A 13 -12.80 12.84 7.14
CA LYS A 13 -13.60 12.12 6.14
C LYS A 13 -12.77 11.61 4.95
N ILE A 14 -11.70 12.32 4.57
CA ILE A 14 -10.80 11.88 3.49
C ILE A 14 -9.93 10.70 3.94
N LEU A 15 -9.56 10.65 5.22
CA LEU A 15 -8.77 9.56 5.79
C LEU A 15 -9.63 8.34 6.12
N GLU A 16 -10.95 8.52 6.25
CA GLU A 16 -11.87 7.44 6.53
C GLU A 16 -11.95 6.46 5.36
N ARG A 17 -11.76 5.17 5.67
CA ARG A 17 -11.95 4.11 4.71
C ARG A 17 -13.44 3.98 4.42
N GLU A 18 -13.81 3.95 3.15
CA GLU A 18 -15.19 3.71 2.74
C GLU A 18 -15.69 2.37 3.28
N PRO A 19 -16.94 2.29 3.78
CA PRO A 19 -17.47 1.06 4.39
C PRO A 19 -17.55 -0.09 3.39
N ASP A 20 -17.72 0.21 2.10
CA ASP A 20 -17.85 -0.77 1.02
C ASP A 20 -16.50 -1.15 0.38
N TYR A 21 -15.37 -0.62 0.88
CA TYR A 21 -14.06 -0.94 0.32
C TYR A 21 -13.62 -2.35 0.73
N GLU A 22 -13.64 -3.27 -0.23
CA GLU A 22 -13.06 -4.60 -0.15
C GLU A 22 -11.70 -4.64 -0.86
N GLN A 23 -10.71 -5.31 -0.26
CA GLN A 23 -9.40 -5.46 -0.89
C GLN A 23 -9.46 -6.51 -2.00
N ASN A 24 -8.99 -6.15 -3.19
CA ASN A 24 -8.83 -7.09 -4.30
C ASN A 24 -7.95 -8.28 -3.89
N LEU A 25 -8.31 -9.49 -4.34
CA LEU A 25 -7.56 -10.72 -4.04
C LEU A 25 -6.08 -10.60 -4.43
N ILE A 26 -5.80 -9.99 -5.60
CA ILE A 26 -4.43 -9.76 -6.07
C ILE A 26 -3.67 -8.89 -5.06
N GLY A 27 -4.26 -7.77 -4.61
CA GLY A 27 -3.62 -6.89 -3.62
C GLY A 27 -3.37 -7.56 -2.28
N LYS A 28 -4.31 -8.39 -1.83
CA LYS A 28 -4.21 -9.14 -0.57
C LYS A 28 -3.07 -10.17 -0.58
N TYR A 29 -2.92 -10.90 -1.68
CA TYR A 29 -1.95 -12.00 -1.78
C TYR A 29 -0.67 -11.64 -2.57
N PHE A 30 -0.55 -10.41 -3.06
CA PHE A 30 0.57 -9.98 -3.92
C PHE A 30 1.93 -10.30 -3.30
N HIS A 31 2.14 -9.91 -2.04
CA HIS A 31 3.41 -10.11 -1.33
C HIS A 31 3.77 -11.58 -1.19
N SER A 32 2.82 -12.41 -0.76
CA SER A 32 3.02 -13.85 -0.61
C SER A 32 3.27 -14.52 -1.97
N MET A 33 2.52 -14.15 -3.00
CA MET A 33 2.67 -14.70 -4.35
C MET A 33 4.02 -14.31 -4.97
N TYR A 34 4.40 -13.03 -4.88
CA TYR A 34 5.66 -12.52 -5.43
C TYR A 34 6.87 -13.17 -4.74
N LEU A 35 6.87 -13.22 -3.40
CA LEU A 35 7.97 -13.83 -2.66
C LEU A 35 8.00 -15.35 -2.76
N GLY A 36 6.84 -16.01 -2.90
CA GLY A 36 6.76 -17.43 -3.22
C GLY A 36 7.38 -17.74 -4.58
N LEU A 37 7.07 -16.95 -5.60
CA LEU A 37 7.63 -17.10 -6.95
C LEU A 37 9.14 -16.82 -6.96
N MET A 38 9.59 -15.75 -6.30
CA MET A 38 11.02 -15.46 -6.14
C MET A 38 11.75 -16.57 -5.39
N GLY A 39 11.15 -17.10 -4.32
CA GLY A 39 11.66 -18.26 -3.58
C GLY A 39 11.83 -19.48 -4.47
N PHE A 40 10.86 -19.78 -5.33
CA PHE A 40 10.94 -20.87 -6.30
C PHE A 40 12.06 -20.65 -7.34
N CYS A 41 12.33 -19.41 -7.75
CA CYS A 41 13.41 -19.06 -8.69
C CYS A 41 14.81 -19.24 -8.09
N VAL A 42 14.99 -19.18 -6.77
CA VAL A 42 16.31 -19.35 -6.12
C VAL A 42 16.98 -20.69 -6.46
N PRO A 43 16.34 -21.86 -6.26
CA PRO A 43 16.93 -23.16 -6.62
C PRO A 43 17.10 -23.35 -8.14
N VAL A 44 16.24 -22.75 -8.97
CA VAL A 44 16.41 -22.72 -10.44
C VAL A 44 17.74 -22.03 -10.79
N LEU A 45 17.96 -20.83 -10.25
CA LEU A 45 19.16 -20.05 -10.49
C LEU A 45 20.40 -20.77 -9.94
N LYS A 46 20.31 -21.32 -8.73
CA LYS A 46 21.37 -22.14 -8.13
C LYS A 46 21.77 -23.29 -9.07
N ASN A 47 20.80 -24.07 -9.54
CA ASN A 47 21.07 -25.21 -10.41
C ASN A 47 21.68 -24.77 -11.75
N ALA A 48 21.22 -23.67 -12.32
CA ALA A 48 21.81 -23.08 -13.53
C ALA A 48 23.29 -22.67 -13.32
N VAL A 49 23.61 -22.00 -12.22
CA VAL A 49 24.99 -21.56 -11.89
C VAL A 49 25.93 -22.75 -11.70
N PHE A 50 25.47 -23.80 -11.01
CA PHE A 50 26.27 -25.00 -10.77
C PHE A 50 26.27 -26.01 -11.94
N LYS A 51 25.74 -25.63 -13.11
CA LYS A 51 25.61 -26.49 -14.31
C LYS A 51 24.90 -27.82 -14.01
N ARG A 52 23.92 -27.78 -13.09
CA ARG A 52 23.04 -28.91 -12.76
C ARG A 52 21.73 -28.77 -13.54
N PRO A 53 21.00 -29.87 -13.80
CA PRO A 53 19.68 -29.79 -14.40
C PRO A 53 18.77 -28.87 -13.57
N VAL A 54 18.02 -28.00 -14.24
CA VAL A 54 17.20 -26.95 -13.57
C VAL A 54 16.24 -27.54 -12.54
N TRP A 55 15.67 -28.70 -12.85
CA TRP A 55 14.70 -29.41 -12.02
C TRP A 55 15.32 -30.35 -10.95
N ALA A 56 16.65 -30.36 -10.82
CA ALA A 56 17.33 -31.21 -9.85
C ALA A 56 16.97 -30.79 -8.41
N GLY A 57 16.48 -31.75 -7.62
CA GLY A 57 16.10 -31.50 -6.23
C GLY A 57 14.78 -30.75 -6.08
N PHE A 58 13.70 -31.30 -6.67
CA PHE A 58 12.35 -30.73 -6.63
C PHE A 58 11.86 -30.35 -5.23
N GLN A 59 12.23 -31.10 -4.18
CA GLN A 59 11.94 -30.75 -2.79
C GLN A 59 12.50 -29.37 -2.39
N GLN A 60 13.64 -28.94 -2.94
CA GLN A 60 14.20 -27.61 -2.68
C GLN A 60 13.31 -26.53 -3.27
N HIS A 61 12.78 -26.72 -4.48
CA HIS A 61 11.86 -25.76 -5.10
C HIS A 61 10.59 -25.57 -4.28
N ILE A 62 10.00 -26.66 -3.77
CA ILE A 62 8.83 -26.60 -2.89
C ILE A 62 9.17 -25.90 -1.57
N MET A 63 10.27 -26.29 -0.92
CA MET A 63 10.65 -25.69 0.38
C MET A 63 10.92 -24.19 0.26
N PHE A 64 11.69 -23.76 -0.75
CA PHE A 64 11.99 -22.34 -0.94
C PHE A 64 10.74 -21.54 -1.39
N GLY A 65 9.87 -22.11 -2.21
CA GLY A 65 8.60 -21.48 -2.59
C GLY A 65 7.65 -21.31 -1.39
N ALA A 66 7.47 -22.36 -0.58
CA ALA A 66 6.65 -22.31 0.63
C ALA A 66 7.23 -21.34 1.69
N GLY A 67 8.55 -21.38 1.89
CA GLY A 67 9.26 -20.44 2.76
C GLY A 67 9.10 -18.99 2.31
N GLY A 68 9.20 -18.73 1.00
CA GLY A 68 8.96 -17.42 0.40
C GLY A 68 7.53 -16.91 0.63
N MET A 69 6.52 -17.76 0.48
CA MET A 69 5.12 -17.41 0.76
C MET A 69 4.89 -17.07 2.23
N ALA A 70 5.44 -17.86 3.16
CA ALA A 70 5.33 -17.61 4.59
C ALA A 70 6.00 -16.29 5.00
N LEU A 71 7.19 -16.02 4.45
CA LEU A 71 7.90 -14.77 4.65
C LEU A 71 7.10 -13.58 4.09
N GLY A 72 6.49 -13.73 2.91
CA GLY A 72 5.66 -12.68 2.32
C GLY A 72 4.41 -12.37 3.15
N ALA A 73 3.76 -13.38 3.73
CA ALA A 73 2.63 -13.17 4.63
C ALA A 73 3.05 -12.40 5.90
N TYR A 74 4.21 -12.73 6.46
CA TYR A 74 4.76 -12.02 7.62
C TYR A 74 5.10 -10.56 7.30
N LEU A 75 5.74 -10.29 6.17
CA LEU A 75 6.06 -8.93 5.74
C LEU A 75 4.80 -8.12 5.49
N ARG A 76 3.76 -8.72 4.89
CA ARG A 76 2.48 -8.05 4.71
C ARG A 76 1.85 -7.64 6.04
N HIS A 77 1.83 -8.54 7.02
CA HIS A 77 1.30 -8.22 8.35
C HIS A 77 2.07 -7.06 9.02
N ARG A 78 3.40 -7.05 8.86
CA ARG A 78 4.26 -5.95 9.35
C ARG A 78 3.97 -4.63 8.64
N GLU A 79 3.82 -4.65 7.32
CA GLU A 79 3.46 -3.49 6.51
C GLU A 79 2.12 -2.90 6.95
N ASP A 80 1.09 -3.75 7.08
CA ASP A 80 -0.24 -3.33 7.52
C ASP A 80 -0.19 -2.64 8.89
N GLY A 81 0.62 -3.15 9.83
CA GLY A 81 0.82 -2.52 11.13
C GLY A 81 1.49 -1.14 11.05
N ILE A 82 2.47 -0.97 10.16
CA ILE A 82 3.16 0.33 9.96
C ILE A 82 2.20 1.35 9.35
N VAL A 83 1.44 0.96 8.33
CA VAL A 83 0.48 1.83 7.66
C VAL A 83 -0.65 2.21 8.61
N ALA A 84 -1.18 1.26 9.39
CA ALA A 84 -2.19 1.52 10.40
C ALA A 84 -1.70 2.50 11.48
N LYS A 85 -0.46 2.32 11.97
CA LYS A 85 0.14 3.24 12.94
C LYS A 85 0.30 4.65 12.36
N ARG A 86 0.75 4.76 11.10
CA ARG A 86 0.88 6.05 10.41
C ARG A 86 -0.47 6.76 10.29
N ASP A 87 -1.52 6.03 9.90
CA ASP A 87 -2.88 6.59 9.78
C ASP A 87 -3.41 7.06 11.14
N ALA A 88 -3.25 6.25 12.18
CA ALA A 88 -3.64 6.60 13.55
C ALA A 88 -2.94 7.88 14.04
N ILE A 89 -1.62 8.01 13.84
CA ILE A 89 -0.86 9.21 14.20
C ILE A 89 -1.35 10.44 13.41
N THR A 90 -1.64 10.26 12.11
CA THR A 90 -2.11 11.36 11.26
C THR A 90 -3.47 11.89 11.72
N ARG A 91 -4.41 10.98 12.02
CA ARG A 91 -5.74 11.34 12.56
C ARG A 91 -5.63 12.05 13.91
N ASP A 92 -4.81 11.53 14.81
CA ASP A 92 -4.57 12.12 16.13
C ASP A 92 -3.95 13.52 16.02
N TYR A 93 -3.02 13.73 15.08
CA TYR A 93 -2.45 15.05 14.84
C TYR A 93 -3.50 16.06 14.35
N ILE A 94 -4.34 15.69 13.38
CA ILE A 94 -5.41 16.55 12.85
C ILE A 94 -6.41 16.94 13.96
N MET A 95 -6.75 16.00 14.84
CA MET A 95 -7.64 16.28 15.97
C MET A 95 -7.03 17.24 17.00
N ARG A 96 -5.71 17.14 17.23
CA ARG A 96 -5.00 18.00 18.19
C ARG A 96 -4.69 19.40 17.66
N HIS A 97 -4.54 19.55 16.34
CA HIS A 97 -4.15 20.80 15.69
C HIS A 97 -5.12 21.19 14.56
N PRO A 98 -6.40 21.48 14.86
CA PRO A 98 -7.37 21.88 13.85
C PRO A 98 -7.04 23.22 13.17
N GLU A 99 -6.20 24.07 13.79
CA GLU A 99 -5.72 25.34 13.25
C GLU A 99 -4.88 25.19 11.98
N ASP A 100 -4.14 24.08 11.85
CA ASP A 100 -3.26 23.81 10.71
C ASP A 100 -4.05 23.39 9.45
N PHE A 101 -5.32 23.01 9.60
CA PHE A 101 -6.14 22.41 8.55
C PHE A 101 -7.40 23.25 8.25
N PRO A 102 -7.25 24.51 7.77
CA PRO A 102 -8.39 25.31 7.37
C PRO A 102 -9.17 24.63 6.23
N PRO A 103 -10.51 24.73 6.21
CA PRO A 103 -11.33 24.12 5.18
C PRO A 103 -10.98 24.71 3.80
N PRO A 104 -10.75 23.88 2.77
CA PRO A 104 -10.39 24.35 1.45
C PRO A 104 -11.59 24.99 0.74
N ASP A 105 -11.34 26.08 0.02
CA ASP A 105 -12.33 26.73 -0.85
C ASP A 105 -12.62 25.86 -2.09
N ARG A 106 -13.85 25.33 -2.20
CA ARG A 106 -14.26 24.41 -3.26
C ARG A 106 -14.77 25.17 -4.49
N LYS A 107 -13.87 25.51 -5.41
CA LYS A 107 -14.20 26.17 -6.68
C LYS A 107 -14.71 25.16 -7.72
N LYS A 108 -15.71 25.55 -8.53
CA LYS A 108 -16.18 24.72 -9.65
C LYS A 108 -15.22 24.84 -10.82
N TYR A 109 -15.14 23.82 -11.67
CA TYR A 109 -14.33 23.88 -12.89
C TYR A 109 -14.72 25.02 -13.83
N ALA A 110 -15.98 25.49 -13.78
CA ALA A 110 -16.42 26.66 -14.54
C ALA A 110 -15.72 27.97 -14.11
N ASP A 111 -15.26 28.03 -12.86
CA ASP A 111 -14.63 29.22 -12.27
C ASP A 111 -13.08 29.15 -12.34
N VAL A 112 -12.53 28.05 -12.85
CA VAL A 112 -11.08 27.78 -12.90
C VAL A 112 -10.61 27.70 -14.35
N PHE A 113 -9.85 28.69 -14.81
CA PHE A 113 -9.28 28.70 -16.15
C PHE A 113 -7.91 28.01 -16.17
N ILE A 114 -7.87 26.79 -16.69
CA ILE A 114 -6.65 26.01 -16.90
C ILE A 114 -6.20 26.19 -18.37
N PRO A 115 -4.91 26.47 -18.65
CA PRO A 115 -4.44 26.54 -20.03
C PRO A 115 -4.60 25.18 -20.73
N TRP A 116 -5.21 25.19 -21.92
CA TRP A 116 -5.33 24.00 -22.75
C TRP A 116 -4.06 23.77 -23.56
N ILE A 117 -3.39 22.63 -23.34
CA ILE A 117 -2.18 22.21 -24.07
C ILE A 117 -2.56 21.07 -25.01
N PRO A 118 -2.68 21.31 -26.34
CA PRO A 118 -2.96 20.24 -27.29
C PRO A 118 -1.80 19.26 -27.43
N MET A 119 -2.11 17.97 -27.50
CA MET A 119 -1.23 16.99 -28.15
C MET A 119 -1.52 17.04 -29.66
N ARG A 120 -0.49 17.33 -30.46
CA ARG A 120 -0.55 17.42 -31.92
C ARG A 120 0.36 16.37 -32.54
#